data_AF-A0A349X5H0-F1
#
_entry.id   AF-A0A349X5H0-F1
#
_cell.length_a   1.000
_cell.length_b   1.000
_cell.length_c   1.000
_cell.angle_alpha   90.00
_cell.angle_beta   90.00
_cell.angle_gamma   90.00
#
_symmetry.space_group_name_H-M   'P 1'
#
loop_
_entity.id
_entity.type
_entity.pdbx_description
1 polymer ?
#
loop_
_entity_poly.entity_id
_entity_poly.type
_entity_poly.pdbx_seq_one_letter_code
_entity_poly.pdbx_strand_id
1 'polypeptide(L)'
;MKEYKVVIYQEGMLGSLVLGQSKVDPVRFSEFLNANADDGWRVITMEKDIRRMLLFFQREAFMVVLERERGANQNQTQQPYIGGGAS
;
A
#
# COMPACT_ATOMS: atom_id res chain seq x y z
N MET A 1 18.02 7.01 -6.89
CA MET A 1 17.85 5.72 -7.62
C MET A 1 16.54 5.14 -7.14
N LYS A 2 15.63 4.76 -8.03
CA LYS A 2 14.32 4.26 -7.63
C LYS A 2 14.41 2.87 -7.01
N GLU A 3 13.60 2.62 -5.99
CA GLU A 3 13.26 1.28 -5.54
C GLU A 3 11.76 1.03 -5.72
N TYR A 4 11.41 -0.22 -6.02
CA TYR A 4 10.05 -0.63 -6.34
C TYR A 4 9.53 -1.65 -5.35
N LYS A 5 8.23 -1.57 -5.07
CA LYS A 5 7.49 -2.50 -4.23
C LYS A 5 6.24 -2.93 -4.99
N VAL A 6 6.02 -4.23 -5.11
CA VAL A 6 4.82 -4.80 -5.72
C VAL A 6 4.00 -5.44 -4.62
N VAL A 7 2.73 -5.06 -4.51
CA VAL A 7 1.80 -5.57 -3.49
C VAL A 7 0.56 -6.11 -4.17
N ILE A 8 0.11 -7.29 -3.76
CA ILE A 8 -1.22 -7.80 -4.11
C ILE A 8 -2.14 -7.52 -2.92
N TYR A 9 -3.02 -6.55 -3.08
CA TYR A 9 -4.04 -6.22 -2.08
C TYR A 9 -5.28 -7.09 -2.29
N GLN A 10 -5.74 -7.77 -1.25
CA GLN A 10 -6.98 -8.54 -1.23
C GLN A 10 -7.61 -8.47 0.17
N GLU A 11 -8.94 -8.38 0.25
CA GLU A 11 -9.66 -8.42 1.53
C GLU A 11 -9.64 -9.84 2.14
N GLY A 12 -9.54 -9.91 3.47
CA GLY A 12 -9.56 -11.16 4.22
C GLY A 12 -10.95 -11.81 4.27
N MET A 13 -11.01 -13.14 4.12
CA MET A 13 -12.25 -13.94 4.03
C MET A 13 -13.12 -13.97 5.30
N LEU A 14 -12.66 -13.43 6.44
CA LEU A 14 -13.37 -13.57 7.71
C LEU A 14 -14.71 -12.80 7.77
N GLY A 15 -14.96 -11.88 6.84
CA GLY A 15 -16.27 -11.23 6.67
C GLY A 15 -17.13 -11.76 5.51
N SER A 16 -16.57 -12.59 4.62
CA SER A 16 -17.17 -12.91 3.31
C SER A 16 -17.73 -14.32 3.19
N LEU A 17 -17.62 -15.16 4.22
CA LEU A 17 -18.19 -16.52 4.23
C LEU A 17 -19.73 -16.52 4.11
N VAL A 18 -20.39 -15.36 4.20
CA VAL A 18 -21.85 -15.28 4.19
C VAL A 18 -22.45 -15.00 2.81
N LEU A 19 -21.81 -14.28 1.87
CA LEU A 19 -22.48 -13.92 0.60
C LEU A 19 -21.50 -13.69 -0.57
N GLY A 20 -21.13 -14.76 -1.29
CA GLY A 20 -20.89 -14.86 -2.75
C GLY A 20 -19.91 -13.92 -3.51
N GLN A 21 -19.53 -12.76 -2.99
CA GLN A 21 -18.72 -11.72 -3.64
C GLN A 21 -17.95 -10.95 -2.57
N SER A 22 -16.63 -11.17 -2.47
CA SER A 22 -15.76 -10.32 -1.64
C SER A 22 -15.20 -9.21 -2.52
N LYS A 23 -15.91 -8.09 -2.61
CA LYS A 23 -15.38 -6.87 -3.23
C LYS A 23 -14.33 -6.25 -2.32
N VAL A 24 -13.37 -5.56 -2.90
CA VAL A 24 -12.43 -4.73 -2.15
C VAL A 24 -13.17 -3.54 -1.57
N ASP A 25 -12.98 -3.27 -0.28
CA ASP A 25 -13.55 -2.09 0.37
C ASP A 25 -12.71 -0.85 -0.04
N PRO A 26 -13.30 0.15 -0.70
CA PRO A 26 -12.55 1.33 -1.14
C PRO A 26 -11.96 2.14 0.03
N VAL A 27 -12.58 2.11 1.22
CA VAL A 27 -12.06 2.80 2.41
C VAL A 27 -10.78 2.12 2.88
N ARG A 28 -10.81 0.80 3.08
CA ARG A 28 -9.62 0.04 3.51
C ARG A 28 -8.51 0.04 2.48
N PHE A 29 -8.87 0.02 1.19
CA PHE A 29 -7.89 0.16 0.12
C PHE A 29 -7.24 1.54 0.13
N SER A 30 -8.02 2.61 0.38
CA SER A 30 -7.46 3.97 0.54
C SER A 30 -6.55 4.07 1.76
N GLU A 31 -6.93 3.49 2.90
CA GLU A 31 -6.09 3.42 4.11
C GLU A 31 -4.75 2.72 3.82
N PHE A 32 -4.79 1.59 3.10
CA PHE A 32 -3.60 0.90 2.63
C PHE A 32 -2.71 1.81 1.77
N LEU A 33 -3.29 2.53 0.79
CA LEU A 33 -2.52 3.43 -0.07
C LEU A 33 -1.90 4.60 0.73
N ASN A 34 -2.66 5.18 1.66
CA ASN A 34 -2.20 6.28 2.51
C ASN A 34 -1.06 5.84 3.43
N ALA A 35 -1.16 4.67 4.07
CA ALA A 35 -0.08 4.14 4.91
C ALA A 35 1.22 3.92 4.10
N ASN A 36 1.11 3.50 2.84
CA ASN A 36 2.25 3.40 1.95
C ASN A 36 2.81 4.78 1.55
N ALA A 37 1.94 5.77 1.34
CA ALA A 37 2.35 7.13 1.04
C ALA A 37 3.10 7.78 2.21
N ASP A 38 2.68 7.53 3.46
CA ASP A 38 3.37 7.98 4.67
C ASP A 38 4.79 7.41 4.77
N ASP A 39 4.99 6.18 4.30
CA ASP A 39 6.30 5.53 4.15
C ASP A 39 7.14 6.03 2.95
N GLY A 40 6.63 7.05 2.24
CA GLY A 40 7.25 7.68 1.08
C GLY A 40 7.03 6.94 -0.24
N TRP A 41 6.14 5.95 -0.30
CA TRP A 41 5.86 5.21 -1.54
C TRP A 41 4.81 5.92 -2.40
N ARG A 42 5.08 6.03 -3.70
CA ARG A 42 4.14 6.55 -4.70
C ARG A 42 3.61 5.43 -5.57
N VAL A 43 2.31 5.39 -5.80
CA VAL A 43 1.67 4.46 -6.75
C VAL A 43 2.09 4.82 -8.18
N ILE A 44 2.49 3.82 -8.96
CA ILE A 44 2.87 3.95 -10.37
C ILE A 44 1.84 3.31 -11.29
N THR A 45 1.35 2.13 -10.92
CA THR A 45 0.24 1.50 -11.63
C THR A 45 -0.54 0.59 -10.69
N MET A 46 -1.80 0.36 -11.06
CA MET A 46 -2.71 -0.55 -10.39
C MET A 46 -3.45 -1.37 -11.44
N GLU A 47 -3.44 -2.69 -11.29
CA GLU A 47 -4.19 -3.62 -12.14
C GLU A 47 -5.21 -4.37 -11.27
N LYS A 48 -6.46 -4.40 -11.70
CA LYS A 48 -7.50 -5.20 -11.05
C LYS A 48 -7.44 -6.64 -11.57
N ASP A 49 -7.26 -7.58 -10.66
CA ASP A 49 -7.28 -9.02 -10.93
C ASP A 49 -8.56 -9.63 -10.31
N ILE A 50 -9.39 -10.25 -11.14
CA ILE A 50 -10.57 -10.99 -10.69
C ILE A 50 -10.29 -12.47 -10.86
N ARG A 51 -10.16 -13.18 -9.73
CA ARG A 51 -9.93 -14.63 -9.73
C ARG A 51 -11.22 -15.36 -9.47
N ARG A 52 -11.63 -16.18 -10.43
CA ARG A 52 -12.73 -17.13 -10.28
C ARG A 52 -12.30 -18.25 -9.33
N MET A 53 -13.18 -18.56 -8.37
CA MET A 53 -13.10 -19.74 -7.51
C MET A 53 -14.23 -20.72 -7.85
N LEU A 54 -14.49 -21.71 -6.98
CA LEU A 54 -15.50 -22.74 -7.19
C LEU A 54 -16.92 -22.13 -7.27
N LEU A 55 -17.82 -22.76 -8.04
CA LEU A 55 -19.20 -22.32 -8.27
C LEU A 55 -19.28 -20.86 -8.77
N PHE A 56 -19.78 -19.95 -7.92
CA PHE A 56 -19.99 -18.51 -8.20
C PHE A 56 -19.09 -17.59 -7.37
N PHE A 57 -18.16 -18.15 -6.60
CA PHE A 57 -17.26 -17.36 -5.79
C PHE A 57 -16.19 -16.74 -6.69
N GLN A 58 -16.03 -15.43 -6.62
CA GLN A 58 -14.90 -14.73 -7.21
C GLN A 58 -14.28 -13.80 -6.18
N ARG A 59 -12.98 -13.56 -6.31
CA ARG A 59 -12.23 -12.64 -5.48
C ARG A 59 -11.63 -11.54 -6.34
N GLU A 60 -11.82 -10.33 -5.87
CA GLU A 60 -11.13 -9.16 -6.37
C GLU A 60 -9.81 -8.99 -5.62
N ALA A 61 -8.75 -8.75 -6.38
CA ALA A 61 -7.45 -8.34 -5.89
C ALA A 61 -6.92 -7.18 -6.74
N PHE A 62 -6.07 -6.34 -6.16
CA PHE A 62 -5.35 -5.31 -6.90
C PHE A 62 -3.86 -5.58 -6.83
N MET A 63 -3.21 -5.68 -7.99
CA MET A 63 -1.77 -5.58 -8.07
C MET A 63 -1.40 -4.11 -8.12
N VAL A 64 -0.69 -3.65 -7.09
CA VAL A 64 -0.25 -2.27 -6.94
C VAL A 64 1.27 -2.24 -7.04
N VAL A 65 1.78 -1.48 -8.00
CA VAL A 65 3.20 -1.20 -8.14
C VAL A 65 3.48 0.18 -7.57
N LEU A 66 4.37 0.23 -6.58
CA LEU A 66 4.81 1.45 -5.93
C LEU A 66 6.30 1.70 -6.19
N GLU A 67 6.70 2.96 -6.18
CA GLU A 67 8.11 3.37 -6.20
C GLU A 67 8.43 4.37 -5.09
N ARG A 68 9.70 4.46 -4.70
CA ARG A 68 10.25 5.62 -3.97
C ARG A 68 11.73 5.80 -4.25
N GLU A 69 12.32 6.90 -3.79
CA GLU A 69 13.76 7.07 -3.84
C GLU A 69 14.47 6.19 -2.81
N ARG A 70 15.43 5.38 -3.26
CA ARG A 70 16.33 4.62 -2.39
C ARG A 70 17.15 5.61 -1.56
N GLY A 71 16.98 5.58 -0.23
CA GLY A 71 17.69 6.43 0.72
C GLY A 71 16.91 7.64 1.25
N ALA A 72 15.65 7.86 0.83
CA ALA A 72 14.82 8.98 1.32
C ALA A 72 14.66 8.97 2.87
N ASN A 73 14.62 7.77 3.48
CA ASN A 73 14.45 7.63 4.93
C ASN A 73 15.77 7.74 5.73
N GLN A 74 16.93 7.90 5.08
CA GLN A 74 18.23 8.03 5.77
C GLN A 74 18.61 9.49 6.05
N ASN A 75 17.98 10.45 5.37
CA ASN A 75 18.34 11.87 5.46
C ASN A 75 17.49 12.64 6.49
N GLN A 76 16.48 12.01 7.10
CA GLN A 76 15.59 12.68 8.05
C GLN A 76 16.11 12.64 9.51
N THR A 77 17.12 11.81 9.80
CA THR A 77 17.79 11.73 11.12
C THR A 77 19.02 12.65 11.24
N GLN A 78 19.36 13.43 10.20
CA GLN A 78 20.44 14.40 10.22
C GLN A 78 19.88 15.83 10.13
N GLN A 79 19.10 16.25 11.12
CA GLN A 79 19.05 17.67 11.46
C GLN A 79 20.19 17.92 12.46
N PRO A 80 21.23 18.70 12.10
CA PRO A 80 22.23 19.09 13.08
C PRO A 80 21.53 19.95 14.13
N TYR A 81 21.65 19.56 15.40
CA TYR A 81 21.33 20.42 16.53
C TYR A 81 22.23 21.66 16.39
N ILE A 82 21.72 22.75 15.82
CA ILE A 82 22.42 24.02 15.80
C ILE A 82 22.45 24.48 17.25
N GLY A 83 23.62 24.29 17.86
CA GLY A 83 23.88 24.69 19.23
C GLY A 83 23.49 26.15 19.42
N GLY A 84 22.54 26.39 20.31
CA GLY A 84 22.35 27.69 20.94
C GLY A 84 23.56 27.97 21.83
N GLY A 85 24.61 28.50 21.22
CA GLY A 85 25.74 29.09 21.92
C GLY A 85 25.45 30.54 22.25
N ALA A 86 25.44 30.83 23.56
CA ALA A 86 25.74 32.09 24.23
C ALA A 86 24.83 33.31 23.98
N SER A 87 24.09 33.71 25.02
CA SER A 87 24.43 34.89 25.86
C SER A 87 23.71 34.79 27.20
#